data_AF-A0A524KXL5-F1
#
_entry.id   AF-A0A524KXL5-F1
#
_cell.length_a   1.000
_cell.length_b   1.000
_cell.length_c   1.000
_cell.angle_alpha   90.00
_cell.angle_beta   90.00
_cell.angle_gamma   90.00
#
_symmetry.space_group_name_H-M   'P 1'
#
loop_
_entity.id
_entity.type
_entity.pdbx_description
1 polymer ?
#
loop_
_entity_poly.entity_id
_entity_poly.type
_entity_poly.pdbx_seq_one_letter_code
_entity_poly.pdbx_strand_id
1 'polypeptide(L)'
;MCVGLVKKEDIIVAVAEETNSIVILAGEKTGKDGVGSASFASRELEGEEKEIEHPPIPQGNPFLEKKLIEACLEIAKKRLVLGMQDLGAAGLVSSTCEMASKGNRGIELDLSLVPRKEEDITPREIMLSETQERMLLIAKKDKEDEIGKIFNKWGIEYTVIGKVTSDGILRLKEGEKIVGEVPAKSLAEDVPIRYYQGKIPAKLKEMQKLNLEDIPQPEDFNYTLLKILASPNICSKEWIYKDNKKISAEDTEVLLFPGDDAGVLKIKGSKRGIAFTTDGNGRYCYLDPFVGGEITVAEAARNLSCKGALPMAVTDNLNFGNPEKEEIFWQLEESVKGISEACEALGVPVISG
;
A
#
# COMPACT_ATOMS: atom_id res chain seq x y z
N MET A 1 -3.46 5.62 -3.35
CA MET A 1 -4.43 4.75 -4.05
C MET A 1 -3.93 4.47 -5.47
N CYS A 2 -3.97 3.21 -5.92
CA CYS A 2 -3.70 2.81 -7.31
C CYS A 2 -4.86 1.93 -7.80
N VAL A 3 -5.26 2.07 -9.07
CA VAL A 3 -6.32 1.26 -9.69
C VAL A 3 -5.74 0.57 -10.93
N GLY A 4 -5.69 -0.76 -10.89
CA GLY A 4 -5.29 -1.60 -12.01
C GLY A 4 -6.47 -2.39 -12.58
N LEU A 5 -6.42 -2.71 -13.88
CA LEU A 5 -7.36 -3.60 -14.52
C LEU A 5 -6.69 -4.95 -14.78
N VAL A 6 -7.34 -6.03 -14.35
CA VAL A 6 -6.90 -7.40 -14.60
C VAL A 6 -8.10 -8.26 -14.97
N LYS A 7 -7.88 -9.26 -15.83
CA LYS A 7 -8.90 -10.28 -16.07
C LYS A 7 -8.94 -11.23 -14.88
N LYS A 8 -10.14 -11.72 -14.52
CA LYS A 8 -10.32 -12.55 -13.33
C LYS A 8 -9.45 -13.81 -13.36
N GLU A 9 -9.30 -14.41 -14.54
CA GLU A 9 -8.50 -15.62 -14.78
C GLU A 9 -6.99 -15.39 -14.80
N ASP A 10 -6.53 -14.13 -14.79
CA ASP A 10 -5.12 -13.75 -14.81
C ASP A 10 -4.66 -13.19 -13.45
N ILE A 11 -5.53 -13.25 -12.42
CA ILE A 11 -5.18 -12.85 -11.05
C ILE A 11 -4.13 -13.81 -10.50
N ILE A 12 -3.01 -13.25 -10.04
CA ILE A 12 -1.96 -13.97 -9.31
C ILE A 12 -1.99 -13.49 -7.88
N VAL A 13 -1.91 -14.44 -6.96
CA VAL A 13 -1.87 -14.17 -5.51
C VAL A 13 -0.48 -14.40 -4.95
N ALA A 14 -0.17 -13.71 -3.86
CA ALA A 14 1.11 -13.84 -3.18
C ALA A 14 1.15 -15.08 -2.28
N VAL A 15 1.41 -16.24 -2.88
CA VAL A 15 1.41 -17.54 -2.17
C VAL A 15 2.55 -18.44 -2.65
N ALA A 16 3.08 -19.27 -1.75
CA ALA A 16 4.03 -20.34 -2.05
C ALA A 16 3.44 -21.70 -1.66
N GLU A 17 2.73 -22.38 -2.56
CA GLU A 17 2.00 -23.62 -2.23
C GLU A 17 2.74 -24.91 -2.62
N GLU A 18 3.46 -24.90 -3.75
CA GLU A 18 4.06 -26.11 -4.33
C GLU A 18 5.53 -26.26 -3.90
N THR A 19 5.82 -27.32 -3.15
CA THR A 19 7.18 -27.66 -2.70
C THR A 19 8.12 -27.91 -3.87
N ASN A 20 9.39 -27.54 -3.72
CA ASN A 20 10.43 -27.55 -4.76
C ASN A 20 10.23 -26.55 -5.91
N SER A 21 9.21 -25.69 -5.83
CA SER A 21 9.16 -24.49 -6.68
C SER A 21 10.34 -23.59 -6.38
N ILE A 22 10.86 -22.93 -7.41
CA ILE A 22 11.97 -21.99 -7.30
C ILE A 22 11.46 -20.63 -6.84
N VAL A 23 12.30 -19.94 -6.07
CA VAL A 23 12.08 -18.55 -5.62
C VAL A 23 12.99 -17.66 -6.45
N ILE A 24 12.41 -16.78 -7.25
CA ILE A 24 13.12 -15.87 -8.14
C ILE A 24 13.00 -14.45 -7.59
N LEU A 25 14.12 -13.76 -7.45
CA LEU A 25 14.17 -12.32 -7.22
C LEU A 25 14.49 -11.63 -8.54
N ALA A 26 13.66 -10.66 -8.93
CA ALA A 26 13.85 -9.87 -10.14
C ALA A 26 13.81 -8.37 -9.85
N GLY A 27 14.55 -7.59 -10.64
CA GLY A 27 14.60 -6.13 -10.52
C GLY A 27 15.96 -5.62 -10.04
N GLU A 28 15.94 -4.57 -9.21
CA GLU A 28 17.14 -3.89 -8.74
C GLU A 28 17.99 -4.75 -7.78
N LYS A 29 19.30 -4.52 -7.77
CA LYS A 29 20.22 -5.17 -6.83
C LYS A 29 19.92 -4.73 -5.40
N THR A 30 19.99 -5.66 -4.46
CA THR A 30 19.72 -5.39 -3.05
C THR A 30 20.85 -4.57 -2.44
N GLY A 31 20.53 -3.40 -1.91
CA GLY A 31 21.46 -2.54 -1.18
C GLY A 31 21.05 -2.30 0.27
N LYS A 32 21.78 -1.42 0.95
CA LYS A 32 21.45 -1.01 2.34
C LYS A 32 20.29 0.01 2.41
N ASP A 33 19.60 0.25 1.29
CA ASP A 33 18.50 1.21 1.19
C ASP A 33 17.35 0.85 2.14
N GLY A 34 16.91 1.83 2.93
CA GLY A 34 15.73 1.73 3.78
C GLY A 34 15.76 0.67 4.87
N VAL A 35 16.94 0.11 5.21
CA VAL A 35 17.05 -0.83 6.32
C VAL A 35 16.63 -0.14 7.62
N GLY A 36 15.48 -0.53 8.16
CA GLY A 36 14.90 0.07 9.37
C GLY A 36 13.95 1.25 9.11
N SER A 37 13.63 1.58 7.85
CA SER A 37 12.67 2.63 7.50
C SER A 37 11.26 2.36 8.02
N ALA A 38 10.76 1.13 7.95
CA ALA A 38 9.47 0.78 8.56
C ALA A 38 9.45 1.01 10.09
N SER A 39 10.53 0.62 10.79
CA SER A 39 10.68 0.88 12.22
C SER A 39 10.75 2.38 12.51
N PHE A 40 11.44 3.14 11.66
CA PHE A 40 11.56 4.60 11.78
C PHE A 40 10.21 5.30 11.62
N ALA A 41 9.42 4.91 10.61
CA ALA A 41 8.08 5.45 10.35
C ALA A 41 7.09 5.19 11.50
N SER A 42 7.39 4.22 12.36
CA SER A 42 6.56 3.84 13.50
C SER A 42 6.91 4.60 14.81
N ARG A 43 7.93 5.47 14.81
CA ARG A 43 8.35 6.22 16.00
C ARG A 43 7.59 7.55 16.10
N GLU A 44 7.25 7.96 17.32
CA GLU A 44 6.79 9.34 17.57
C GLU A 44 7.94 10.32 17.33
N LEU A 45 7.69 11.37 16.54
CA LEU A 45 8.65 12.42 16.22
C LEU A 45 8.47 13.65 17.14
N GLU A 46 8.36 13.44 18.45
CA GLU A 46 8.20 14.51 19.44
C GLU A 46 9.52 14.80 20.20
N GLY A 47 9.95 16.06 20.25
CA GLY A 47 11.06 16.54 21.10
C GLY A 47 12.23 17.22 20.37
N GLU A 48 13.10 17.94 21.11
CA GLU A 48 14.41 18.43 20.65
C GLU A 48 15.44 17.29 20.55
N GLU A 49 15.09 16.13 19.98
CA GLU A 49 16.09 15.11 19.67
C GLU A 49 16.94 15.60 18.50
N LYS A 50 18.06 16.26 18.85
CA LYS A 50 18.95 16.97 17.91
C LYS A 50 19.70 16.07 16.92
N GLU A 51 19.65 14.75 17.09
CA GLU A 51 20.30 13.79 16.20
C GLU A 51 19.43 12.53 16.07
N ILE A 52 18.43 12.59 15.20
CA ILE A 52 17.72 11.41 14.74
C ILE A 52 18.50 10.86 13.54
N GLU A 53 19.14 9.70 13.69
CA GLU A 53 19.79 9.00 12.58
C GLU A 53 18.71 8.51 11.60
N HIS A 54 18.60 9.19 10.46
CA HIS A 54 17.64 8.83 9.44
C HIS A 54 18.11 7.58 8.70
N PRO A 55 17.24 6.57 8.50
CA PRO A 55 17.58 5.44 7.65
C PRO A 55 17.87 5.93 6.22
N PRO A 56 18.69 5.19 5.44
CA PRO A 56 18.96 5.55 4.06
C PRO A 56 17.64 5.66 3.28
N ILE A 57 17.38 6.82 2.68
CA ILE A 57 16.13 7.06 1.94
C ILE A 57 16.13 6.20 0.67
N PRO A 58 15.17 5.28 0.49
CA PRO A 58 15.06 4.52 -0.74
C PRO A 58 14.82 5.46 -1.93
N GLN A 59 15.60 5.30 -3.00
CA GLN A 59 15.38 6.04 -4.24
C GLN A 59 14.71 5.12 -5.25
N GLY A 60 13.58 5.57 -5.79
CA GLY A 60 12.88 4.86 -6.85
C GLY A 60 13.48 5.11 -8.22
N ASN A 61 13.43 4.09 -9.07
CA ASN A 61 13.81 4.12 -10.48
C ASN A 61 12.56 3.84 -11.36
N PRO A 62 11.78 4.87 -11.75
CA PRO A 62 10.53 4.68 -12.48
C PRO A 62 10.72 4.04 -13.87
N PHE A 63 11.91 4.16 -14.45
CA PHE A 63 12.22 3.52 -15.74
C PHE A 63 12.40 2.01 -15.59
N LEU A 64 13.07 1.58 -14.51
CA LEU A 64 13.18 0.17 -14.17
C LEU A 64 11.82 -0.39 -13.74
N GLU A 65 11.08 0.36 -12.94
CA GLU A 65 9.73 0.00 -12.49
C GLU A 65 8.81 -0.31 -13.66
N LYS A 66 8.73 0.58 -14.67
CA LYS A 66 7.88 0.34 -15.86
C LYS A 66 8.30 -0.93 -16.61
N LYS A 67 9.60 -1.19 -16.77
CA LYS A 67 10.09 -2.42 -17.41
C LYS A 67 9.75 -3.67 -16.59
N LEU A 68 9.86 -3.58 -15.27
CA LEU A 68 9.52 -4.66 -14.35
C LEU A 68 8.02 -4.96 -14.40
N ILE A 69 7.16 -3.94 -14.40
CA ILE A 69 5.71 -4.06 -14.57
C ILE A 69 5.40 -4.81 -15.89
N GLU A 70 5.97 -4.39 -17.01
CA GLU A 70 5.72 -5.03 -18.30
C GLU A 70 6.18 -6.50 -18.33
N ALA A 71 7.34 -6.80 -17.77
CA ALA A 71 7.83 -8.17 -17.65
C ALA A 71 6.89 -9.03 -16.78
N CYS A 72 6.45 -8.52 -15.63
CA CYS A 72 5.54 -9.21 -14.74
C CYS A 72 4.17 -9.45 -15.38
N LEU A 73 3.62 -8.47 -16.10
CA LEU A 73 2.36 -8.62 -16.83
C LEU A 73 2.48 -9.65 -17.96
N GLU A 74 3.60 -9.73 -18.67
CA GLU A 74 3.84 -10.74 -19.71
C GLU A 74 3.97 -12.15 -19.11
N ILE A 75 4.71 -12.29 -18.01
CA ILE A 75 4.81 -13.52 -17.21
C ILE A 75 3.43 -13.99 -16.74
N ALA A 76 2.62 -13.05 -16.24
CA ALA A 76 1.27 -13.33 -15.76
C ALA A 76 0.35 -13.82 -16.88
N LYS A 77 0.32 -13.11 -18.02
CA LYS A 77 -0.46 -13.49 -19.20
C LYS A 77 -0.09 -14.89 -19.73
N LYS A 78 1.18 -15.29 -19.59
CA LYS A 78 1.67 -16.63 -19.98
C LYS A 78 1.50 -17.68 -18.88
N ARG A 79 1.05 -17.30 -17.68
CA ARG A 79 0.82 -18.19 -16.52
C ARG A 79 2.06 -18.99 -16.13
N LEU A 80 3.21 -18.32 -16.09
CA LEU A 80 4.50 -18.96 -15.80
C LEU A 80 4.82 -19.06 -14.30
N VAL A 81 4.06 -18.36 -13.45
CA VAL A 81 4.27 -18.31 -12.00
C VAL A 81 3.11 -18.92 -11.25
N LEU A 82 3.41 -19.40 -10.05
CA LEU A 82 2.46 -19.86 -9.04
C LEU A 82 2.06 -18.75 -8.07
N GLY A 83 2.98 -17.79 -7.84
CA GLY A 83 2.75 -16.65 -6.97
C GLY A 83 3.73 -15.51 -7.28
N MET A 84 3.34 -14.30 -6.93
CA MET A 84 4.13 -13.09 -7.12
C MET A 84 3.84 -12.11 -5.98
N GLN A 85 4.86 -11.45 -5.46
CA GLN A 85 4.75 -10.47 -4.37
C GLN A 85 5.79 -9.37 -4.58
N ASP A 86 5.39 -8.11 -4.41
CA ASP A 86 6.29 -6.97 -4.37
C ASP A 86 7.13 -6.96 -3.08
N LEU A 87 8.28 -6.27 -3.12
CA LEU A 87 9.11 -6.07 -1.94
C LEU A 87 8.97 -4.63 -1.46
N GLY A 88 8.22 -4.44 -0.37
CA GLY A 88 8.07 -3.16 0.32
C GLY A 88 8.77 -3.13 1.68
N ALA A 89 8.04 -2.71 2.71
CA ALA A 89 8.50 -2.65 4.08
C ALA A 89 9.03 -4.02 4.56
N ALA A 90 10.18 -4.03 5.23
CA ALA A 90 10.91 -5.24 5.65
C ALA A 90 11.35 -6.19 4.51
N GLY A 91 11.22 -5.77 3.24
CA GLY A 91 11.87 -6.38 2.08
C GLY A 91 11.59 -7.86 1.89
N LEU A 92 12.67 -8.66 1.83
CA LEU A 92 12.60 -10.10 1.63
C LEU A 92 11.99 -10.82 2.83
N VAL A 93 12.13 -10.30 4.06
CA VAL A 93 11.56 -10.94 5.25
C VAL A 93 10.05 -11.01 5.15
N SER A 94 9.39 -9.86 4.99
CA SER A 94 7.92 -9.79 4.90
C SER A 94 7.42 -10.58 3.71
N SER A 95 7.98 -10.33 2.53
CA SER A 95 7.56 -10.96 1.28
C SER A 95 7.62 -12.49 1.35
N THR A 96 8.72 -13.05 1.85
CA THR A 96 8.89 -14.51 1.92
C THR A 96 8.09 -15.14 3.07
N CYS A 97 8.02 -14.50 4.23
CA CYS A 97 7.21 -15.01 5.35
C CYS A 97 5.73 -15.03 5.00
N GLU A 98 5.19 -13.96 4.42
CA GLU A 98 3.78 -13.88 4.04
C GLU A 98 3.42 -14.95 3.00
N MET A 99 4.22 -15.08 1.94
CA MET A 99 3.97 -16.08 0.89
C MET A 99 4.05 -17.51 1.43
N ALA A 100 5.04 -17.79 2.29
CA ALA A 100 5.23 -19.08 2.93
C ALA A 100 4.08 -19.41 3.91
N SER A 101 3.67 -18.43 4.73
CA SER A 101 2.58 -18.58 5.70
C SER A 101 1.25 -18.86 5.00
N LYS A 102 0.88 -18.02 4.01
CA LYS A 102 -0.34 -18.18 3.20
C LYS A 102 -0.41 -19.55 2.52
N GLY A 103 0.73 -20.08 2.06
CA GLY A 103 0.82 -21.40 1.43
C GLY A 103 0.94 -22.58 2.40
N ASN A 104 1.07 -22.31 3.71
CA ASN A 104 1.42 -23.29 4.74
C ASN A 104 2.67 -24.12 4.35
N ARG A 105 3.71 -23.41 3.92
CA ARG A 105 5.02 -23.92 3.45
C ARG A 105 6.17 -23.21 4.15
N GLY A 106 7.38 -23.71 3.92
CA GLY A 106 8.60 -22.99 4.23
C GLY A 106 9.24 -22.42 2.96
N ILE A 107 10.23 -21.56 3.13
CA ILE A 107 11.08 -21.06 2.06
C ILE A 107 12.53 -21.15 2.52
N GLU A 108 13.38 -21.73 1.69
CA GLU A 108 14.83 -21.73 1.89
C GLU A 108 15.46 -20.76 0.88
N LEU A 109 16.19 -19.75 1.37
CA LEU A 109 16.94 -18.80 0.57
C LEU A 109 18.44 -19.01 0.74
N ASP A 110 19.19 -18.89 -0.35
CA ASP A 110 20.64 -18.72 -0.33
C ASP A 110 20.97 -17.25 -0.61
N LEU A 111 21.34 -16.54 0.44
CA LEU A 111 21.67 -15.12 0.41
C LEU A 111 22.96 -14.83 -0.36
N SER A 112 23.80 -15.83 -0.63
CA SER A 112 24.98 -15.67 -1.49
C SER A 112 24.60 -15.48 -2.97
N LEU A 113 23.39 -15.88 -3.36
CA LEU A 113 22.86 -15.73 -4.72
C LEU A 113 22.11 -14.41 -4.92
N VAL A 114 21.75 -13.70 -3.86
CA VAL A 114 21.03 -12.42 -3.96
C VAL A 114 21.96 -11.39 -4.64
N PRO A 115 21.54 -10.72 -5.73
CA PRO A 115 22.32 -9.63 -6.32
C PRO A 115 22.48 -8.46 -5.35
N ARG A 116 23.71 -7.98 -5.16
CA ARG A 116 24.08 -6.96 -4.16
C ARG A 116 24.60 -5.68 -4.82
N LYS A 117 24.29 -4.51 -4.26
CA LYS A 117 24.92 -3.23 -4.64
C LYS A 117 26.30 -3.10 -3.99
N GLU A 118 26.38 -3.38 -2.69
CA GLU A 118 27.62 -3.35 -1.90
C GLU A 118 28.11 -4.77 -1.57
N GLU A 119 29.43 -4.98 -1.56
CA GLU A 119 30.03 -6.29 -1.24
C GLU A 119 29.90 -6.65 0.25
N ASP A 120 29.83 -5.64 1.13
CA ASP A 120 29.86 -5.78 2.58
C ASP A 120 28.46 -5.84 3.23
N ILE A 121 27.40 -5.95 2.43
CA ILE A 121 26.03 -6.06 2.94
C ILE A 121 25.85 -7.38 3.71
N THR A 122 25.37 -7.27 4.95
CA THR A 122 25.19 -8.40 5.86
C THR A 122 23.91 -9.18 5.54
N PRO A 123 23.80 -10.46 5.97
CA PRO A 123 22.56 -11.23 5.84
C PRO A 123 21.32 -10.51 6.37
N ARG A 124 21.45 -9.78 7.49
CA ARG A 124 20.36 -9.00 8.08
C ARG A 124 19.94 -7.85 7.17
N GLU A 125 20.90 -7.10 6.63
CA GLU A 125 20.62 -5.98 5.73
C GLU A 125 20.03 -6.45 4.40
N ILE A 126 20.51 -7.58 3.83
CA ILE A 126 19.90 -8.18 2.63
C ILE A 126 18.41 -8.45 2.85
N MET A 127 18.09 -9.07 3.98
CA MET A 127 16.73 -9.49 4.30
C MET A 127 15.80 -8.31 4.58
N LEU A 128 16.27 -7.29 5.30
CA LEU A 128 15.50 -6.10 5.70
C LEU A 128 15.60 -4.92 4.73
N SER A 129 16.37 -5.07 3.65
CA SER A 129 16.53 -4.03 2.63
C SER A 129 15.20 -3.66 2.00
N GLU A 130 14.93 -2.37 1.91
CA GLU A 130 13.77 -1.78 1.24
C GLU A 130 14.19 -1.11 -0.08
N THR A 131 15.24 -1.63 -0.74
CA THR A 131 15.56 -1.24 -2.11
C THR A 131 14.33 -1.40 -3.00
N GLN A 132 14.05 -0.36 -3.80
CA GLN A 132 12.86 -0.26 -4.64
C GLN A 132 12.97 -1.13 -5.91
N GLU A 133 11.87 -1.23 -6.66
CA GLU A 133 11.79 -1.95 -7.95
C GLU A 133 12.28 -3.40 -7.90
N ARG A 134 11.79 -4.16 -6.92
CA ARG A 134 12.04 -5.60 -6.81
C ARG A 134 10.73 -6.36 -6.75
N MET A 135 10.74 -7.56 -7.34
CA MET A 135 9.60 -8.48 -7.36
C MET A 135 10.08 -9.88 -7.00
N LEU A 136 9.33 -10.56 -6.13
CA LEU A 136 9.54 -11.96 -5.78
C LEU A 136 8.55 -12.84 -6.56
N LEU A 137 9.05 -13.88 -7.22
CA LEU A 137 8.24 -14.80 -8.00
C LEU A 137 8.44 -16.23 -7.48
N ILE A 138 7.35 -16.98 -7.39
CA ILE A 138 7.36 -18.43 -7.18
C ILE A 138 6.99 -19.09 -8.49
N ALA A 139 7.86 -19.97 -9.00
CA ALA A 139 7.63 -20.66 -10.27
C ALA A 139 8.05 -22.12 -10.19
N LYS A 140 7.50 -22.94 -11.10
CA LYS A 140 8.02 -24.30 -11.29
C LYS A 140 9.38 -24.22 -11.97
N LYS A 141 10.29 -25.14 -11.61
CA LYS A 141 11.66 -25.16 -12.13
C LYS A 141 11.73 -25.24 -13.66
N ASP A 142 10.79 -25.93 -14.30
CA ASP A 142 10.72 -26.06 -15.77
C ASP A 142 10.29 -24.76 -16.49
N LYS A 143 9.89 -23.72 -15.75
CA LYS A 143 9.51 -22.40 -16.30
C LYS A 143 10.62 -21.37 -16.25
N GLU A 144 11.72 -21.65 -15.58
CA GLU A 144 12.84 -20.73 -15.38
C GLU A 144 13.35 -20.14 -16.70
N ASP A 145 13.63 -20.99 -17.70
CA ASP A 145 14.15 -20.56 -19.00
C ASP A 145 13.19 -19.62 -19.75
N GLU A 146 11.87 -19.85 -19.63
CA GLU A 146 10.88 -19.00 -20.29
C GLU A 146 10.74 -17.65 -19.59
N ILE A 147 10.72 -17.66 -18.25
CA ILE A 147 10.72 -16.45 -17.43
C ILE A 147 11.97 -15.61 -17.73
N GLY A 148 13.14 -16.25 -17.79
CA GLY A 148 14.40 -15.59 -18.08
C GLY A 148 14.44 -14.94 -19.45
N LYS A 149 13.84 -15.55 -20.48
CA LYS A 149 13.70 -14.91 -21.81
C LYS A 149 12.87 -13.63 -21.75
N ILE A 150 11.82 -13.59 -20.91
CA ILE A 150 10.98 -12.40 -20.75
C ILE A 150 11.75 -11.31 -20.01
N PHE A 151 12.41 -11.62 -18.90
CA PHE A 151 13.21 -10.64 -18.18
C PHE A 151 14.35 -10.08 -19.05
N ASN A 152 15.05 -10.94 -19.81
CA ASN A 152 16.09 -10.51 -20.75
C ASN A 152 15.54 -9.58 -21.86
N LYS A 153 14.35 -9.88 -22.40
CA LYS A 153 13.67 -9.03 -23.39
C LYS A 153 13.41 -7.62 -22.84
N TRP A 154 13.01 -7.51 -21.59
CA TRP A 154 12.73 -6.22 -20.92
C TRP A 154 13.97 -5.57 -20.28
N GLY A 155 15.11 -6.26 -20.28
CA GLY A 155 16.35 -5.81 -19.67
C GLY A 155 16.27 -5.75 -18.14
N ILE A 156 15.63 -6.74 -17.53
CA ILE A 156 15.50 -6.92 -16.08
C ILE A 156 16.46 -8.02 -15.64
N GLU A 157 17.26 -7.76 -14.62
CA GLU A 157 18.06 -8.80 -13.95
C GLU A 157 17.16 -9.69 -13.10
N TYR A 158 17.44 -10.99 -13.06
CA TYR A 158 16.77 -11.94 -12.18
C TYR A 158 17.73 -13.03 -11.72
N THR A 159 17.48 -13.56 -10.52
CA THR A 159 18.24 -14.69 -9.96
C THR A 159 17.31 -15.64 -9.22
N VAL A 160 17.51 -16.95 -9.39
CA VAL A 160 16.93 -17.95 -8.48
C VAL A 160 17.70 -17.91 -7.18
N ILE A 161 17.06 -17.45 -6.11
CA ILE A 161 17.68 -17.25 -4.80
C ILE A 161 17.26 -18.30 -3.78
N GLY A 162 16.40 -19.26 -4.15
CA GLY A 162 15.87 -20.21 -3.19
C GLY A 162 14.82 -21.16 -3.74
N LYS A 163 14.17 -21.87 -2.81
CA LYS A 163 13.11 -22.83 -3.11
C LYS A 163 12.06 -22.89 -2.01
N VAL A 164 10.86 -23.32 -2.37
CA VAL A 164 9.76 -23.61 -1.44
C VAL A 164 9.98 -24.98 -0.78
N THR A 165 9.88 -25.05 0.54
CA THR A 165 10.01 -26.27 1.36
C THR A 165 8.67 -26.66 1.98
N SER A 166 8.59 -27.85 2.57
CA SER A 166 7.36 -28.36 3.19
C SER A 166 7.33 -28.27 4.72
N ASP A 167 8.38 -27.74 5.34
CA ASP A 167 8.60 -27.76 6.79
C ASP A 167 8.03 -26.54 7.53
N GLY A 168 7.51 -25.54 6.83
CA GLY A 168 6.93 -24.34 7.45
C GLY A 168 7.96 -23.31 7.93
N ILE A 169 9.23 -23.51 7.58
CA ILE A 169 10.36 -22.74 8.08
C ILE A 169 10.85 -21.76 7.02
N LEU A 170 11.05 -20.49 7.39
CA LEU A 170 11.92 -19.58 6.64
C LEU A 170 13.37 -19.86 7.05
N ARG A 171 14.16 -20.41 6.12
CA ARG A 171 15.56 -20.76 6.32
C ARG A 171 16.46 -19.89 5.45
N LEU A 172 17.40 -19.23 6.09
CA LEU A 172 18.36 -18.34 5.44
C LEU A 172 19.74 -18.99 5.46
N LYS A 173 20.32 -19.17 4.29
CA LYS A 173 21.67 -19.72 4.10
C LYS A 173 22.60 -18.69 3.49
N GLU A 174 23.89 -18.84 3.74
CA GLU A 174 24.96 -18.21 2.99
C GLU A 174 25.87 -19.33 2.48
N GLY A 175 25.61 -19.77 1.25
CA GLY A 175 26.11 -21.04 0.73
C GLY A 175 25.59 -22.21 1.58
N GLU A 176 26.49 -22.98 2.18
CA GLU A 176 26.13 -24.13 3.03
C GLU A 176 25.78 -23.76 4.48
N LYS A 177 26.10 -22.53 4.92
CA LYS A 177 25.94 -22.12 6.33
C LYS A 177 24.53 -21.56 6.57
N ILE A 178 23.81 -22.11 7.54
CA ILE A 178 22.57 -21.49 8.02
C ILE A 178 22.91 -20.25 8.87
N VAL A 179 22.35 -19.11 8.48
CA VAL A 179 22.54 -17.81 9.15
C VAL A 179 21.28 -17.32 9.87
N GLY A 180 20.14 -17.94 9.61
CA GLY A 180 18.88 -17.67 10.32
C GLY A 180 17.83 -18.74 10.02
N GLU A 181 17.00 -19.05 11.01
CA GLU A 181 15.90 -20.00 10.86
C GLU A 181 14.74 -19.61 11.79
N VAL A 182 13.53 -19.50 11.24
CA VAL A 182 12.33 -19.13 12.01
C VAL A 182 11.08 -19.74 11.36
N PRO A 183 10.06 -20.17 12.12
CA PRO A 183 8.78 -20.54 11.52
C PRO A 183 8.17 -19.35 10.78
N ALA A 184 7.76 -19.55 9.51
CA ALA A 184 7.21 -18.47 8.70
C ALA A 184 5.97 -17.83 9.33
N LYS A 185 5.11 -18.66 9.93
CA LYS A 185 3.89 -18.21 10.63
C LYS A 185 4.16 -17.26 11.79
N SER A 186 5.27 -17.46 12.51
CA SER A 186 5.62 -16.60 13.66
C SER A 186 5.94 -15.16 13.28
N LEU A 187 6.25 -14.89 12.01
CA LEU A 187 6.49 -13.54 11.51
C LEU A 187 5.32 -12.96 10.72
N ALA A 188 4.32 -13.78 10.35
CA ALA A 188 3.22 -13.36 9.48
C ALA A 188 1.84 -13.37 10.17
N GLU A 189 1.52 -14.43 10.93
CA GLU A 189 0.16 -14.67 11.45
C GLU A 189 0.14 -14.81 12.98
N ASP A 190 1.11 -15.51 13.57
CA ASP A 190 1.16 -15.78 15.01
C ASP A 190 1.77 -14.59 15.80
N VAL A 191 1.32 -13.38 15.48
CA VAL A 191 1.77 -12.14 16.14
C VAL A 191 0.88 -11.81 17.34
N PRO A 192 1.45 -11.36 18.49
CA PRO A 192 0.63 -11.01 19.65
C PRO A 192 -0.34 -9.86 19.35
N ILE A 193 -1.64 -10.13 19.51
CA ILE A 193 -2.69 -9.11 19.39
C ILE A 193 -2.70 -8.26 20.67
N ARG A 194 -2.64 -6.94 20.50
CA ARG A 194 -2.75 -5.98 21.60
C ARG A 194 -4.18 -5.46 21.69
N TYR A 195 -4.69 -5.36 22.91
CA TYR A 195 -6.00 -4.80 23.20
C TYR A 195 -5.80 -3.49 23.97
N TYR A 196 -6.38 -2.42 23.46
CA TYR A 196 -6.38 -1.11 24.09
C TYR A 196 -7.80 -0.73 24.50
N GLN A 197 -7.92 0.15 25.48
CA GLN A 197 -9.20 0.71 25.90
C GLN A 197 -9.22 2.20 25.58
N GLY A 198 -10.14 2.60 24.72
CA GLY A 198 -10.31 3.99 24.33
C GLY A 198 -10.94 4.83 25.44
N LYS A 199 -10.52 6.10 25.54
CA LYS A 199 -11.14 7.09 26.42
C LYS A 199 -11.48 8.36 25.64
N ILE A 200 -12.71 8.85 25.81
CA ILE A 200 -13.15 10.11 25.18
C ILE A 200 -12.25 11.27 25.66
N PRO A 201 -11.68 12.09 24.74
CA PRO A 201 -10.87 13.23 25.12
C PRO A 201 -11.64 14.23 25.99
N ALA A 202 -11.03 14.67 27.09
CA ALA A 202 -11.71 15.54 28.07
C ALA A 202 -12.22 16.85 27.45
N LYS A 203 -11.45 17.41 26.50
CA LYS A 203 -11.78 18.68 25.80
C LYS A 203 -12.87 18.52 24.74
N LEU A 204 -13.15 17.31 24.27
CA LEU A 204 -14.09 17.08 23.16
C LEU A 204 -15.50 17.58 23.51
N LYS A 205 -15.96 17.27 24.72
CA LYS A 205 -17.27 17.73 25.22
C LYS A 205 -17.39 19.24 25.28
N GLU A 206 -16.30 19.97 25.46
CA GLU A 206 -16.31 21.42 25.44
C GLU A 206 -16.40 21.94 24.01
N MET A 207 -15.60 21.37 23.10
CA MET A 207 -15.59 21.73 21.68
C MET A 207 -16.95 21.48 21.01
N GLN A 208 -17.65 20.42 21.38
CA GLN A 208 -18.98 20.06 20.86
C GLN A 208 -20.12 20.94 21.41
N LYS A 209 -19.88 21.83 22.38
CA LYS A 209 -20.91 22.74 22.93
C LYS A 209 -21.16 23.97 22.07
N LEU A 210 -20.39 24.18 21.00
CA LEU A 210 -20.55 25.35 20.14
C LEU A 210 -21.97 25.39 19.56
N ASN A 211 -22.72 26.44 19.92
CA ASN A 211 -24.00 26.73 19.28
C ASN A 211 -23.75 27.55 18.02
N LEU A 212 -24.19 27.04 16.87
CA LEU A 212 -23.99 27.69 15.58
C LEU A 212 -24.76 29.01 15.47
N GLU A 213 -25.86 29.16 16.23
CA GLU A 213 -26.67 30.40 16.27
C GLU A 213 -25.92 31.56 16.94
N ASP A 214 -24.97 31.26 17.83
CA ASP A 214 -24.18 32.27 18.55
C ASP A 214 -22.98 32.76 17.73
N ILE A 215 -22.74 32.18 16.54
CA ILE A 215 -21.64 32.59 15.66
C ILE A 215 -22.07 33.89 14.94
N PRO A 216 -21.33 35.01 15.13
CA PRO A 216 -21.68 36.26 14.48
C PRO A 216 -21.58 36.12 12.95
N GLN A 217 -22.61 36.61 12.26
CA GLN A 217 -22.61 36.66 10.81
C GLN A 217 -21.53 37.63 10.31
N PRO A 218 -20.83 37.31 9.21
CA PRO A 218 -19.90 38.25 8.60
C PRO A 218 -20.60 39.54 8.16
N GLU A 219 -19.94 40.68 8.38
CA GLU A 219 -20.45 41.98 7.92
C GLU A 219 -20.40 42.12 6.39
N ASP A 220 -19.42 41.46 5.74
CA ASP A 220 -19.25 41.44 4.29
C ASP A 220 -19.15 39.99 3.78
N PHE A 221 -20.26 39.51 3.21
CA PHE A 221 -20.35 38.17 2.62
C PHE A 221 -19.51 38.02 1.35
N ASN A 222 -19.31 39.09 0.57
CA ASN A 222 -18.50 39.02 -0.65
C ASN A 222 -17.03 38.80 -0.29
N TYR A 223 -16.51 39.60 0.65
CA TYR A 223 -15.16 39.43 1.16
C TYR A 223 -14.99 38.06 1.81
N THR A 224 -15.96 37.60 2.58
CA THR A 224 -15.92 36.29 3.24
C THR A 224 -15.87 35.14 2.24
N LEU A 225 -16.69 35.18 1.18
CA LEU A 225 -16.67 34.19 0.11
C LEU A 225 -15.30 34.15 -0.58
N LEU A 226 -14.73 35.32 -0.91
CA LEU A 226 -13.40 35.39 -1.51
C LEU A 226 -12.32 34.80 -0.59
N LYS A 227 -12.43 35.03 0.73
CA LYS A 227 -11.53 34.44 1.72
C LYS A 227 -11.65 32.91 1.80
N ILE A 228 -12.87 32.37 1.71
CA ILE A 228 -13.11 30.92 1.66
C ILE A 228 -12.50 30.33 0.39
N LEU A 229 -12.77 30.91 -0.77
CA LEU A 229 -12.24 30.46 -2.07
C LEU A 229 -10.71 30.56 -2.15
N ALA A 230 -10.10 31.51 -1.44
CA ALA A 230 -8.65 31.65 -1.35
C ALA A 230 -7.98 30.64 -0.40
N SER A 231 -8.75 29.93 0.45
CA SER A 231 -8.20 28.93 1.36
C SER A 231 -7.52 27.81 0.58
N PRO A 232 -6.29 27.38 0.94
CA PRO A 232 -5.62 26.23 0.31
C PRO A 232 -6.47 24.95 0.29
N ASN A 233 -7.36 24.77 1.27
CA ASN A 233 -8.27 23.63 1.34
C ASN A 233 -9.37 23.67 0.27
N ILE A 234 -9.79 24.86 -0.19
CA ILE A 234 -10.93 25.04 -1.11
C ILE A 234 -10.51 25.49 -2.51
N CYS A 235 -9.43 26.26 -2.63
CA CYS A 235 -9.01 26.85 -3.89
C CYS A 235 -8.72 25.80 -4.98
N SER A 236 -8.67 26.24 -6.25
CA SER A 236 -8.36 25.37 -7.38
C SER A 236 -7.07 24.58 -7.15
N LYS A 237 -7.16 23.27 -7.38
CA LYS A 237 -6.02 22.35 -7.33
C LYS A 237 -5.36 22.16 -8.70
N GLU A 238 -5.74 22.96 -9.70
CA GLU A 238 -5.22 22.86 -11.07
C GLU A 238 -3.69 22.88 -11.13
N TRP A 239 -3.03 23.63 -10.26
CA TRP A 239 -1.58 23.67 -10.20
C TRP A 239 -0.92 22.30 -9.91
N ILE A 240 -1.64 21.35 -9.31
CA ILE A 240 -1.16 19.98 -9.03
C ILE A 240 -1.21 19.10 -10.29
N TYR A 241 -2.24 19.24 -11.13
CA TYR A 241 -2.50 18.33 -12.23
C TYR A 241 -2.34 18.93 -13.63
N LYS A 242 -2.15 20.25 -13.76
CA LYS A 242 -2.08 20.95 -15.05
C LYS A 242 -0.99 20.42 -15.98
N ASP A 243 0.14 20.00 -15.41
CA ASP A 243 1.31 19.53 -16.17
C ASP A 243 1.24 18.00 -16.39
N ASN A 244 0.35 17.32 -15.65
CA ASN A 244 0.10 15.87 -15.74
C ASN A 244 -1.00 15.50 -16.74
N LYS A 245 -1.32 16.39 -17.70
CA LYS A 245 -2.38 16.20 -18.72
C LYS A 245 -2.14 15.05 -19.71
N LYS A 246 -1.00 14.36 -19.63
CA LYS A 246 -0.69 13.15 -20.41
C LYS A 246 -0.92 11.89 -19.59
N ILE A 247 -2.14 11.70 -19.08
CA ILE A 247 -2.54 10.41 -18.50
C ILE A 247 -2.69 9.43 -19.66
N SER A 248 -1.72 8.53 -19.83
CA SER A 248 -1.80 7.43 -20.80
C SER A 248 -2.21 6.15 -20.09
N ALA A 249 -3.25 5.49 -20.61
CA ALA A 249 -3.62 4.16 -20.18
C ALA A 249 -3.76 3.24 -21.40
N GLU A 250 -3.06 2.11 -21.37
CA GLU A 250 -2.97 1.18 -22.50
C GLU A 250 -4.33 0.54 -22.81
N ASP A 251 -5.12 0.22 -21.77
CA ASP A 251 -6.43 -0.44 -21.89
C ASP A 251 -7.64 0.46 -21.51
N THR A 252 -7.39 1.71 -21.11
CA THR A 252 -8.47 2.65 -20.77
C THR A 252 -8.34 3.99 -21.49
N GLU A 253 -9.44 4.71 -21.56
CA GLU A 253 -9.56 6.06 -22.10
C GLU A 253 -10.04 6.97 -20.97
N VAL A 254 -9.33 8.07 -20.72
CA VAL A 254 -9.72 9.04 -19.69
C VAL A 254 -10.95 9.80 -20.18
N LEU A 255 -12.08 9.66 -19.49
CA LEU A 255 -13.30 10.41 -19.78
C LEU A 255 -13.38 11.71 -19.00
N LEU A 256 -13.00 11.68 -17.72
CA LEU A 256 -12.94 12.85 -16.84
C LEU A 256 -11.54 12.97 -16.25
N PHE A 257 -10.91 14.12 -16.46
CA PHE A 257 -9.60 14.47 -15.92
C PHE A 257 -9.72 15.01 -14.48
N PRO A 258 -8.61 15.07 -13.72
CA PRO A 258 -8.61 15.68 -12.40
C PRO A 258 -9.15 17.12 -12.41
N GLY A 259 -9.81 17.51 -11.31
CA GLY A 259 -10.49 18.81 -11.18
C GLY A 259 -12.02 18.72 -11.08
N ASP A 260 -12.55 17.50 -11.06
CA ASP A 260 -13.96 17.20 -10.84
C ASP A 260 -14.12 16.25 -9.64
N ASP A 261 -15.35 15.93 -9.21
CA ASP A 261 -15.59 15.15 -7.97
C ASP A 261 -15.01 13.72 -7.99
N ALA A 262 -14.78 13.15 -9.18
CA ALA A 262 -14.17 11.83 -9.35
C ALA A 262 -13.46 11.70 -10.70
N GLY A 263 -12.42 10.87 -10.74
CA GLY A 263 -11.77 10.45 -11.98
C GLY A 263 -12.57 9.34 -12.65
N VAL A 264 -12.75 9.40 -13.98
CA VAL A 264 -13.51 8.40 -14.74
C VAL A 264 -12.71 7.90 -15.94
N LEU A 265 -12.54 6.58 -15.99
CA LEU A 265 -11.86 5.86 -17.07
C LEU A 265 -12.83 4.93 -17.79
N LYS A 266 -12.84 4.94 -19.11
CA LYS A 266 -13.57 3.98 -19.94
C LYS A 266 -12.68 2.81 -20.31
N ILE A 267 -13.19 1.60 -20.17
CA ILE A 267 -12.47 0.39 -20.60
C ILE A 267 -12.61 0.25 -22.12
N LYS A 268 -11.47 0.24 -22.84
CA LYS A 268 -11.44 0.15 -24.30
C LYS A 268 -12.13 -1.13 -24.78
N GLY A 269 -12.84 -1.03 -25.91
CA GLY A 269 -13.61 -2.15 -26.47
C GLY A 269 -14.88 -2.50 -25.69
N SER A 270 -15.24 -1.74 -24.65
CA SER A 270 -16.47 -1.95 -23.87
C SER A 270 -17.29 -0.66 -23.73
N LYS A 271 -18.51 -0.80 -23.22
CA LYS A 271 -19.37 0.32 -22.77
C LYS A 271 -19.22 0.63 -21.28
N ARG A 272 -18.29 -0.03 -20.58
CA ARG A 272 -18.10 0.10 -19.13
C ARG A 272 -17.08 1.19 -18.82
N GLY A 273 -17.30 1.87 -17.70
CA GLY A 273 -16.35 2.80 -17.09
C GLY A 273 -16.09 2.45 -15.63
N ILE A 274 -14.96 2.93 -15.11
CA ILE A 274 -14.54 2.83 -13.73
C ILE A 274 -14.40 4.26 -13.22
N ALA A 275 -15.05 4.57 -12.12
CA ALA A 275 -14.91 5.83 -11.41
C ALA A 275 -14.18 5.60 -10.09
N PHE A 276 -13.33 6.54 -9.69
CA PHE A 276 -12.64 6.51 -8.41
C PHE A 276 -12.51 7.93 -7.86
N THR A 277 -12.55 8.03 -6.53
CA THR A 277 -12.37 9.28 -5.80
C THR A 277 -11.65 8.98 -4.48
N THR A 278 -11.19 10.03 -3.81
CA THR A 278 -10.55 9.93 -2.50
C THR A 278 -11.01 11.12 -1.67
N ASP A 279 -11.48 10.83 -0.46
CA ASP A 279 -12.08 11.83 0.42
C ASP A 279 -11.59 11.62 1.86
N GLY A 280 -11.63 12.68 2.65
CA GLY A 280 -11.21 12.65 4.05
C GLY A 280 -11.25 14.03 4.68
N ASN A 281 -11.93 14.15 5.82
CA ASN A 281 -12.04 15.40 6.55
C ASN A 281 -11.57 15.24 8.00
N GLY A 282 -10.27 15.47 8.21
CA GLY A 282 -9.66 15.35 9.53
C GLY A 282 -10.27 16.28 10.60
N ARG A 283 -10.93 17.39 10.22
CA ARG A 283 -11.61 18.26 11.19
C ARG A 283 -12.89 17.63 11.73
N TYR A 284 -13.66 16.98 10.86
CA TYR A 284 -14.83 16.24 11.29
C TYR A 284 -14.42 15.05 12.14
N CYS A 285 -13.44 14.26 11.69
CA CYS A 285 -12.92 13.15 12.49
C CYS A 285 -12.34 13.60 13.84
N TYR A 286 -11.77 14.80 13.92
CA TYR A 286 -11.26 15.34 15.19
C TYR A 286 -12.37 15.76 16.16
N LEU A 287 -13.47 16.33 15.65
CA LEU A 287 -14.60 16.83 16.46
C LEU A 287 -15.60 15.74 16.82
N ASP A 288 -15.76 14.74 15.96
CA ASP A 288 -16.60 13.57 16.15
C ASP A 288 -16.05 12.45 15.24
N PRO A 289 -15.23 11.53 15.76
CA PRO A 289 -14.58 10.52 14.94
C PRO A 289 -15.58 9.55 14.31
N PHE A 290 -16.66 9.19 15.01
CA PHE A 290 -17.70 8.31 14.49
C PHE A 290 -18.39 8.95 13.28
N VAL A 291 -18.94 10.16 13.48
CA VAL A 291 -19.63 10.89 12.40
C VAL A 291 -18.65 11.28 11.29
N GLY A 292 -17.39 11.61 11.63
CA GLY A 292 -16.34 11.89 10.66
C GLY A 292 -16.01 10.69 9.76
N GLY A 293 -15.98 9.48 10.34
CA GLY A 293 -15.85 8.23 9.60
C GLY A 293 -17.01 8.00 8.64
N GLU A 294 -18.25 8.20 9.10
CA GLU A 294 -19.45 8.09 8.25
C GLU A 294 -19.41 9.10 7.09
N ILE A 295 -19.10 10.37 7.38
CA ILE A 295 -19.05 11.44 6.38
C ILE A 295 -18.00 11.12 5.32
N THR A 296 -16.85 10.58 5.70
CA THR A 296 -15.76 10.27 4.76
C THR A 296 -16.22 9.26 3.70
N VAL A 297 -16.88 8.18 4.11
CA VAL A 297 -17.43 7.18 3.18
C VAL A 297 -18.59 7.77 2.36
N ALA A 298 -19.48 8.53 3.02
CA ALA A 298 -20.64 9.15 2.36
C ALA A 298 -20.24 10.20 1.31
N GLU A 299 -19.18 10.96 1.55
CA GLU A 299 -18.63 11.94 0.60
C GLU A 299 -18.06 11.25 -0.63
N ALA A 300 -17.23 10.21 -0.45
CA ALA A 300 -16.71 9.40 -1.56
C ALA A 300 -17.83 8.76 -2.39
N ALA A 301 -18.82 8.14 -1.73
CA ALA A 301 -19.97 7.55 -2.41
C ALA A 301 -20.79 8.59 -3.19
N ARG A 302 -20.98 9.80 -2.62
CA ARG A 302 -21.69 10.92 -3.27
C ARG A 302 -20.94 11.42 -4.49
N ASN A 303 -19.63 11.63 -4.38
CA ASN A 303 -18.76 12.07 -5.47
C ASN A 303 -18.83 11.10 -6.67
N LEU A 304 -18.80 9.78 -6.42
CA LEU A 304 -18.99 8.77 -7.45
C LEU A 304 -20.41 8.80 -8.05
N SER A 305 -21.43 8.90 -7.20
CA SER A 305 -22.84 8.92 -7.62
C SER A 305 -23.16 10.12 -8.51
N CYS A 306 -22.57 11.29 -8.22
CA CYS A 306 -22.70 12.49 -9.04
C CYS A 306 -22.11 12.33 -10.47
N LYS A 307 -21.24 11.34 -10.70
CA LYS A 307 -20.75 10.96 -12.04
C LYS A 307 -21.54 9.82 -12.68
N GLY A 308 -22.65 9.40 -12.06
CA GLY A 308 -23.46 8.28 -12.51
C GLY A 308 -22.82 6.92 -12.27
N ALA A 309 -21.77 6.85 -11.43
CA ALA A 309 -21.17 5.59 -11.03
C ALA A 309 -21.90 5.00 -9.81
N LEU A 310 -21.96 3.68 -9.74
CA LEU A 310 -22.40 2.96 -8.56
C LEU A 310 -21.17 2.70 -7.68
N PRO A 311 -21.13 3.16 -6.41
CA PRO A 311 -20.08 2.77 -5.46
C PRO A 311 -20.06 1.25 -5.27
N MET A 312 -18.89 0.62 -5.43
CA MET A 312 -18.74 -0.85 -5.43
C MET A 312 -17.85 -1.38 -4.32
N ALA A 313 -16.85 -0.60 -3.87
CA ALA A 313 -15.92 -0.98 -2.81
C ALA A 313 -15.21 0.26 -2.24
N VAL A 314 -14.68 0.13 -1.03
CA VAL A 314 -13.85 1.13 -0.35
C VAL A 314 -12.44 0.59 -0.12
N THR A 315 -11.46 1.48 -0.20
CA THR A 315 -10.12 1.29 0.36
C THR A 315 -9.89 2.38 1.41
N ASP A 316 -9.48 2.01 2.63
CA ASP A 316 -9.37 2.95 3.75
C ASP A 316 -7.93 3.11 4.22
N ASN A 317 -7.42 4.34 4.16
CA ASN A 317 -6.08 4.67 4.67
C ASN A 317 -6.20 5.34 6.05
N LEU A 318 -6.10 4.54 7.11
CA LEU A 318 -6.26 5.01 8.49
C LEU A 318 -4.99 5.70 9.00
N ASN A 319 -5.06 7.02 9.22
CA ASN A 319 -3.92 7.84 9.66
C ASN A 319 -4.21 8.46 11.04
N PHE A 320 -3.68 7.83 12.09
CA PHE A 320 -3.89 8.24 13.48
C PHE A 320 -2.55 8.37 14.23
N GLY A 321 -2.57 9.07 15.36
CA GLY A 321 -1.41 9.10 16.25
C GLY A 321 -1.18 7.75 16.95
N ASN A 322 -0.29 7.74 17.94
CA ASN A 322 0.04 6.52 18.69
C ASN A 322 -1.21 5.92 19.40
N PRO A 323 -1.62 4.68 19.03
CA PRO A 323 -2.77 4.00 19.62
C PRO A 323 -2.56 3.53 21.06
N GLU A 324 -1.34 3.64 21.62
CA GLU A 324 -1.11 3.39 23.05
C GLU A 324 -1.67 4.51 23.94
N LYS A 325 -1.95 5.69 23.38
CA LYS A 325 -2.62 6.80 24.07
C LYS A 325 -4.13 6.58 24.01
N GLU A 326 -4.79 6.42 25.17
CA GLU A 326 -6.23 6.07 25.28
C GLU A 326 -7.15 6.98 24.43
N GLU A 327 -6.86 8.28 24.39
CA GLU A 327 -7.63 9.27 23.62
C GLU A 327 -7.49 9.11 22.11
N ILE A 328 -6.30 8.70 21.65
CA ILE A 328 -6.02 8.47 20.23
C ILE A 328 -6.59 7.12 19.79
N PHE A 329 -6.47 6.09 20.62
CA PHE A 329 -7.11 4.80 20.35
C PHE A 329 -8.63 4.95 20.23
N TRP A 330 -9.24 5.76 21.10
CA TRP A 330 -10.67 6.06 21.01
C TRP A 330 -11.03 6.73 19.67
N GLN A 331 -10.23 7.68 19.18
CA GLN A 331 -10.46 8.31 17.88
C GLN A 331 -10.38 7.30 16.73
N LEU A 332 -9.38 6.42 16.74
CA LEU A 332 -9.22 5.35 15.76
C LEU A 332 -10.42 4.39 15.81
N GLU A 333 -10.76 3.90 17.01
CA GLU A 333 -11.85 2.97 17.24
C GLU A 333 -13.19 3.52 16.73
N GLU A 334 -13.53 4.75 17.12
CA GLU A 334 -14.79 5.38 16.71
C GLU A 334 -14.81 5.71 15.21
N SER A 335 -13.69 6.12 14.61
CA SER A 335 -13.61 6.34 13.16
C SER A 335 -13.84 5.06 12.37
N VAL A 336 -13.25 3.94 12.80
CA VAL A 336 -13.44 2.62 12.16
C VAL A 336 -14.89 2.15 12.29
N LYS A 337 -15.53 2.38 13.43
CA LYS A 337 -16.96 2.10 13.62
C LYS A 337 -17.82 2.94 12.68
N GLY A 338 -17.57 4.24 12.56
CA GLY A 338 -18.29 5.13 11.63
C GLY A 338 -18.11 4.74 10.16
N ILE A 339 -16.89 4.38 9.76
CA ILE A 339 -16.62 3.84 8.41
C ILE A 339 -17.42 2.55 8.19
N SER A 340 -17.43 1.64 9.17
CA SER A 340 -18.15 0.36 9.07
C SER A 340 -19.66 0.58 8.93
N GLU A 341 -20.26 1.43 9.77
CA GLU A 341 -21.69 1.76 9.72
C GLU A 341 -22.09 2.34 8.35
N ALA A 342 -21.32 3.29 7.82
CA ALA A 342 -21.59 3.87 6.51
C ALA A 342 -21.43 2.85 5.37
N CYS A 343 -20.41 1.99 5.44
CA CYS A 343 -20.20 0.90 4.49
C CYS A 343 -21.38 -0.09 4.50
N GLU A 344 -21.88 -0.48 5.67
CA GLU A 344 -23.05 -1.35 5.82
C GLU A 344 -24.31 -0.69 5.27
N ALA A 345 -24.56 0.58 5.63
CA ALA A 345 -25.72 1.34 5.18
C ALA A 345 -25.76 1.53 3.65
N LEU A 346 -24.60 1.69 3.01
CA LEU A 346 -24.47 1.85 1.56
C LEU A 346 -24.32 0.53 0.81
N GLY A 347 -24.10 -0.60 1.51
CA GLY A 347 -23.84 -1.89 0.90
C GLY A 347 -22.50 -1.96 0.16
N VAL A 348 -21.49 -1.25 0.65
CA VAL A 348 -20.18 -1.12 0.01
C VAL A 348 -19.11 -1.76 0.90
N PRO A 349 -18.46 -2.86 0.49
CA PRO A 349 -17.44 -3.51 1.31
C PRO A 349 -16.10 -2.75 1.28
N VAL A 350 -15.39 -2.78 2.41
CA VAL A 350 -13.96 -2.46 2.45
C VAL A 350 -13.18 -3.66 1.89
N ILE A 351 -12.33 -3.43 0.89
CA ILE A 351 -11.59 -4.50 0.17
C ILE A 351 -10.07 -4.43 0.36
N SER A 352 -9.55 -3.33 0.90
CA SER A 352 -8.14 -3.09 1.19
C SER A 352 -8.01 -1.86 2.09
N GLY A 353 -6.83 -1.63 2.65
CA GLY A 353 -6.46 -0.41 3.37
C GLY A 353 -4.94 -0.27 3.45
#